data_AF-A0AAW9J7S3-F1
#
_entry.id   AF-A0AAW9J7S3-F1
#
_cell.length_a   1.000
_cell.length_b   1.000
_cell.length_c   1.000
_cell.angle_alpha   90.00
_cell.angle_beta   90.00
_cell.angle_gamma   90.00
#
_symmetry.space_group_name_H-M   'P 1'
#
loop_
_entity.id
_entity.type
_entity.pdbx_description
1 polymer ?
#
loop_
_entity_poly.entity_id
_entity_poly.type
_entity_poly.pdbx_seq_one_letter_code
_entity_poly.pdbx_strand_id
1 'polypeptide(L)'
;SYLGVLLPTLFICLLWASGVHGVSVIGSLLRPIWLVLLDENMAAAAAGNVAQNIGTEGFFDLFVWIGGSGGTLALCILFIFSKSAYLKQVGKFSIIPGIFNINEPIMFGAPIVLNPILAIPFVVG
;
A
#
# COMPACT_ATOMS: atom_id res chain seq x y z
N SER A 1 -3.81 -15.53 -8.55
CA SER A 1 -4.01 -15.03 -9.93
C SER A 1 -3.70 -13.53 -9.96
N TYR A 2 -3.39 -12.95 -11.13
CA TYR A 2 -3.12 -11.51 -11.25
C TYR A 2 -4.30 -10.63 -10.81
N LEU A 3 -5.53 -11.02 -11.18
CA LEU A 3 -6.74 -10.32 -10.72
C LEU A 3 -6.92 -10.37 -9.19
N GLY A 4 -6.49 -11.47 -8.56
CA GLY A 4 -6.49 -11.62 -7.10
C GLY A 4 -5.48 -10.71 -6.37
N VAL A 5 -4.63 -10.00 -7.10
CA VAL A 5 -3.71 -8.99 -6.56
C VAL A 5 -4.17 -7.58 -6.95
N LEU A 6 -4.55 -7.38 -8.21
CA LEU A 6 -4.94 -6.08 -8.74
C LEU A 6 -6.25 -5.57 -8.15
N LEU A 7 -7.28 -6.42 -8.06
CA LEU A 7 -8.60 -5.98 -7.58
C LEU A 7 -8.56 -5.55 -6.09
N PRO A 8 -7.96 -6.32 -5.16
CA PRO A 8 -7.83 -5.88 -3.78
C PRO A 8 -7.09 -4.55 -3.65
N THR A 9 -5.98 -4.39 -4.37
CA THR A 9 -5.18 -3.15 -4.36
C THR A 9 -5.99 -1.96 -4.86
N LEU A 10 -6.72 -2.11 -5.97
CA LEU A 10 -7.59 -1.08 -6.52
C LEU A 10 -8.66 -0.65 -5.49
N PHE A 11 -9.37 -1.60 -4.88
CA PHE A 11 -10.40 -1.26 -3.89
C PHE A 11 -9.82 -0.62 -2.64
N ILE A 12 -8.64 -1.06 -2.18
CA ILE A 12 -7.93 -0.46 -1.05
C ILE A 12 -7.61 1.01 -1.34
N CYS A 13 -7.05 1.32 -2.50
CA CYS A 13 -6.72 2.71 -2.87
C CYS A 13 -7.99 3.56 -3.07
N LEU A 14 -9.06 3.01 -3.66
CA LEU A 14 -10.33 3.74 -3.80
C LEU A 14 -10.97 4.07 -2.44
N LEU A 15 -10.94 3.13 -1.49
CA LEU A 15 -11.44 3.38 -0.13
C LEU A 15 -10.63 4.46 0.57
N TRP A 16 -9.30 4.41 0.46
CA TRP A 16 -8.43 5.46 0.99
C TRP A 16 -8.69 6.82 0.36
N ALA A 17 -8.91 6.88 -0.95
CA ALA A 17 -9.30 8.12 -1.62
C ALA A 17 -10.63 8.69 -1.10
N SER A 18 -11.55 7.84 -0.64
CA SER A 18 -12.79 8.25 0.04
C SER A 18 -12.65 8.52 1.55
N GLY A 19 -11.47 8.34 2.14
CA GLY A 19 -11.21 8.55 3.57
C GLY A 19 -11.49 7.34 4.46
N VAL A 20 -11.68 6.16 3.87
CA VAL A 20 -11.87 4.89 4.59
C VAL A 20 -10.57 4.10 4.56
N HIS A 21 -10.16 3.52 5.69
CA HIS A 21 -8.91 2.76 5.76
C HIS A 21 -9.02 1.44 4.98
N GLY A 22 -8.60 1.45 3.70
CA GLY A 22 -8.85 0.37 2.75
C GLY A 22 -8.30 -0.99 3.17
N VAL A 23 -7.09 -1.04 3.72
CA VAL A 23 -6.44 -2.31 4.16
C VAL A 23 -7.22 -2.95 5.31
N SER A 24 -7.80 -2.17 6.22
CA SER A 24 -8.58 -2.71 7.35
C SER A 24 -9.88 -3.35 6.84
N VAL A 25 -10.54 -2.72 5.87
CA VAL A 25 -11.79 -3.23 5.30
C VAL A 25 -11.52 -4.46 4.44
N ILE A 26 -10.67 -4.33 3.40
CA ILE A 26 -10.41 -5.41 2.44
C ILE A 26 -9.59 -6.53 3.08
N GLY A 27 -8.61 -6.20 3.92
CA GLY A 27 -7.80 -7.18 4.64
C GLY A 27 -8.61 -8.03 5.61
N SER A 28 -9.68 -7.50 6.23
CA SER A 28 -10.57 -8.32 7.07
C SER A 28 -11.24 -9.46 6.31
N LEU A 29 -11.45 -9.29 5.01
CA LEU A 29 -12.07 -10.27 4.13
C LEU A 29 -11.03 -11.22 3.49
N LEU A 30 -9.89 -10.67 3.06
CA LEU A 30 -8.94 -11.41 2.23
C LEU A 30 -7.81 -12.07 3.00
N ARG A 31 -7.51 -11.62 4.22
CA ARG A 31 -6.40 -12.18 5.00
C ARG A 31 -6.49 -13.68 5.25
N PRO A 32 -7.67 -14.28 5.52
CA PRO A 32 -7.79 -15.74 5.60
C PRO A 32 -7.31 -16.44 4.32
N ILE A 33 -7.61 -15.87 3.16
CA ILE A 33 -7.20 -16.41 1.85
C ILE A 33 -5.67 -16.28 1.70
N TRP A 34 -5.11 -15.11 1.99
CA TRP A 34 -3.67 -14.88 1.91
C TRP A 34 -2.86 -15.80 2.83
N LEU A 35 -3.39 -16.12 4.02
CA LEU A 35 -2.76 -17.04 4.96
C LEU A 35 -2.74 -18.48 4.43
N VAL A 36 -3.82 -18.96 3.80
CA VAL A 36 -3.84 -20.29 3.16
C VAL A 36 -2.78 -20.35 2.04
N LEU A 37 -2.70 -19.32 1.20
CA LEU A 37 -1.72 -19.26 0.12
C LEU A 37 -0.27 -19.23 0.63
N LEU A 38 -0.05 -18.57 1.77
CA LEU A 38 1.25 -18.51 2.44
C LEU A 38 1.63 -19.88 3.02
N ASP A 39 0.70 -20.57 3.66
CA ASP A 39 0.91 -21.91 4.22
C ASP A 39 1.26 -22.93 3.12
N GLU A 40 0.53 -22.91 2.00
CA GLU A 40 0.84 -23.73 0.82
C GLU A 40 2.25 -23.48 0.29
N ASN A 41 2.68 -22.21 0.23
CA ASN A 41 4.04 -21.85 -0.18
C ASN A 41 5.09 -22.33 0.83
N MET A 42 4.82 -22.20 2.12
CA MET A 42 5.71 -22.68 3.17
C MET A 42 5.89 -24.20 3.12
N ALA A 43 4.80 -24.94 2.93
CA ALA A 43 4.84 -26.39 2.77
C ALA A 43 5.62 -26.82 1.52
N ALA A 44 5.41 -26.14 0.38
CA ALA A 44 6.17 -26.38 -0.83
C ALA A 44 7.68 -26.12 -0.63
N ALA A 45 8.03 -24.99 -0.01
CA ALA A 45 9.41 -24.64 0.27
C ALA A 45 10.09 -25.64 1.23
N ALA A 46 9.38 -26.09 2.28
CA ALA A 46 9.88 -27.10 3.22
C ALA A 46 10.14 -28.46 2.55
N ALA A 47 9.38 -28.79 1.50
CA ALA A 47 9.60 -29.98 0.67
C ALA A 47 10.70 -29.79 -0.41
N GLY A 48 11.38 -28.65 -0.45
CA GLY A 48 12.40 -28.33 -1.46
C GLY A 48 11.83 -27.89 -2.82
N ASN A 49 10.52 -27.64 -2.91
CA ASN A 49 9.85 -27.19 -4.13
C ASN A 49 9.75 -25.66 -4.19
N VAL A 50 9.45 -25.13 -5.37
CA VAL A 50 9.29 -23.68 -5.60
C VAL A 50 7.88 -23.24 -5.18
N ALA A 51 7.80 -22.18 -4.37
CA ALA A 51 6.55 -21.51 -4.02
C ALA A 51 5.84 -20.95 -5.27
N GLN A 52 4.56 -21.32 -5.46
CA GLN A 52 3.79 -20.97 -6.67
C GLN A 52 2.83 -19.79 -6.44
N ASN A 53 2.40 -19.56 -5.20
CA ASN A 53 1.38 -18.55 -4.90
C ASN A 53 2.01 -17.16 -4.74
N ILE A 54 1.74 -16.27 -5.70
CA ILE A 54 2.28 -14.89 -5.66
C ILE A 54 1.46 -13.93 -4.79
N GLY A 55 0.17 -14.21 -4.55
CA GLY A 55 -0.75 -13.31 -3.86
C GLY A 55 -0.82 -13.52 -2.34
N THR A 56 0.32 -13.70 -1.69
CA THR A 56 0.40 -13.79 -0.22
C THR A 56 0.46 -12.40 0.41
N GLU A 57 0.13 -12.26 1.70
CA GLU A 57 0.08 -10.94 2.38
C GLU A 57 1.43 -10.20 2.26
N GLY A 58 2.55 -10.91 2.47
CA GLY A 58 3.89 -10.33 2.36
C GLY A 58 4.24 -9.79 0.96
N PHE A 59 3.60 -10.29 -0.12
CA PHE A 59 3.77 -9.69 -1.44
C PHE A 59 3.24 -8.26 -1.49
N PHE A 60 2.07 -8.02 -0.89
CA PHE A 60 1.47 -6.70 -0.85
C PHE A 60 2.32 -5.74 0.00
N ASP A 61 2.70 -6.14 1.21
CA ASP A 61 3.43 -5.29 2.16
C ASP A 61 4.83 -4.88 1.66
N LEU A 62 5.49 -5.75 0.89
CA LEU A 62 6.87 -5.53 0.46
C LEU A 62 6.98 -4.92 -0.94
N PHE A 63 6.04 -5.22 -1.84
CA PHE A 63 6.18 -4.86 -3.25
C PHE A 63 5.05 -3.97 -3.80
N VAL A 64 3.89 -3.93 -3.16
CA VAL A 64 2.73 -3.16 -3.64
C VAL A 64 2.52 -1.91 -2.80
N TRP A 65 2.56 -2.03 -1.47
CA TRP A 65 2.24 -0.99 -0.51
C TRP A 65 3.50 -0.39 0.12
N ILE A 66 4.40 0.09 -0.75
CA ILE A 66 5.66 0.68 -0.33
C ILE A 66 5.42 2.08 0.22
N GLY A 67 5.57 2.24 1.53
CA GLY A 67 5.24 3.47 2.24
C GLY A 67 3.93 3.44 3.01
N GLY A 68 3.17 2.35 2.88
CA GLY A 68 1.76 2.22 3.24
C GLY A 68 0.93 1.96 1.99
N SER A 69 -0.40 2.14 2.00
CA SER A 69 -1.20 1.93 0.79
C SER A 69 -0.72 2.79 -0.38
N GLY A 70 -0.65 2.21 -1.59
CA GLY A 70 -0.04 2.82 -2.78
C GLY A 70 1.49 2.94 -2.71
N GLY A 71 2.09 3.73 -3.60
CA GLY A 71 3.53 4.03 -3.61
C GLY A 71 3.93 5.27 -2.78
N THR A 72 3.41 5.40 -1.56
CA THR A 72 3.47 6.67 -0.80
C THR A 72 4.86 7.04 -0.29
N LEU A 73 5.78 6.09 -0.13
CA LEU A 73 7.17 6.42 0.27
C LEU A 73 7.88 7.23 -0.81
N ALA A 74 7.66 6.89 -2.08
CA ALA A 74 8.20 7.65 -3.21
C ALA A 74 7.64 9.08 -3.19
N LEU A 75 6.36 9.24 -2.86
CA LEU A 75 5.73 10.55 -2.75
C LEU A 75 6.32 11.37 -1.58
N CYS A 76 6.59 10.76 -0.42
CA CYS A 76 7.29 11.41 0.70
C CYS A 76 8.64 11.98 0.24
N ILE A 77 9.42 11.18 -0.49
CA ILE A 77 10.73 11.59 -1.03
C ILE A 77 10.58 12.76 -1.99
N LEU A 78 9.65 12.68 -2.95
CA LEU A 78 9.37 13.77 -3.89
C LEU A 78 8.98 15.07 -3.17
N PHE A 79 8.20 14.96 -2.09
CA PHE A 79 7.73 16.11 -1.32
C PHE A 79 8.87 16.81 -0.57
N ILE A 80 9.87 16.08 -0.07
CA ILE A 80 11.07 16.67 0.56
C ILE A 80 11.82 17.60 -0.40
N PHE A 81 11.80 17.31 -1.70
CA PHE A 81 12.42 18.15 -2.73
C PHE A 81 11.47 19.20 -3.32
N SER A 82 10.24 19.32 -2.81
CA SER A 82 9.27 20.29 -3.31
C SER A 82 9.71 21.75 -3.11
N LYS A 83 9.29 22.62 -4.03
CA LYS A 83 9.44 24.08 -3.88
C LYS A 83 8.50 24.64 -2.82
N SER A 84 7.35 23.99 -2.59
CA SER A 84 6.39 24.40 -1.56
C SER A 84 6.94 24.10 -0.18
N ALA A 85 7.03 25.12 0.67
CA ALA A 85 7.44 24.96 2.06
C ALA A 85 6.52 23.98 2.81
N TYR A 86 5.21 24.06 2.57
CA TYR A 86 4.23 23.17 3.16
C TYR A 86 4.47 21.71 2.77
N LEU A 87 4.53 21.41 1.47
CA LEU A 87 4.72 20.03 0.99
C LEU A 87 6.06 19.45 1.45
N LYS A 88 7.10 20.29 1.52
CA LYS A 88 8.40 19.91 2.09
C LYS A 88 8.30 19.48 3.54
N GLN A 89 7.52 20.20 4.36
CA GLN A 89 7.31 19.80 5.76
C GLN A 89 6.50 18.51 5.87
N VAL A 90 5.43 18.37 5.05
CA VAL A 90 4.63 17.14 4.99
C VAL A 90 5.52 15.94 4.64
N GLY A 91 6.35 16.05 3.59
CA GLY A 91 7.28 14.97 3.21
C GLY A 91 8.28 14.62 4.30
N LYS A 92 8.88 15.62 4.97
CA LYS A 92 9.83 15.39 6.07
C LYS A 92 9.20 14.72 7.29
N PHE A 93 7.98 15.11 7.65
CA PHE A 93 7.25 14.50 8.77
C PHE A 93 6.78 13.07 8.43
N SER A 94 6.41 12.84 7.16
CA SER A 94 5.81 11.58 6.73
C SER A 94 6.82 10.50 6.33
N ILE A 95 8.09 10.84 6.08
CA ILE A 95 9.06 9.84 5.59
C ILE A 95 9.42 8.80 6.65
N ILE A 96 9.57 9.19 7.91
CA ILE A 96 9.87 8.25 9.00
C ILE A 96 8.74 7.22 9.14
N PRO A 97 7.46 7.59 9.33
CA PRO A 97 6.38 6.62 9.37
C PRO A 97 6.23 5.85 8.05
N GLY A 98 6.48 6.50 6.90
CA GLY A 98 6.46 5.84 5.60
C GLY A 98 7.49 4.70 5.46
N ILE A 99 8.68 4.80 6.06
CA ILE A 99 9.65 3.69 6.08
C ILE A 99 9.08 2.44 6.79
N PHE A 100 8.15 2.64 7.72
CA PHE A 100 7.44 1.58 8.43
C PHE A 100 6.06 1.28 7.85
N ASN A 101 5.81 1.67 6.59
CA ASN A 101 4.54 1.49 5.89
C ASN A 101 3.32 2.17 6.56
N ILE A 102 3.54 3.28 7.26
CA ILE A 102 2.48 4.10 7.87
C ILE A 102 2.33 5.38 7.03
N ASN A 103 1.20 5.53 6.33
CA ASN A 103 0.99 6.60 5.35
C ASN A 103 -0.05 7.66 5.76
N GLU A 104 -0.72 7.55 6.90
CA GLU A 104 -1.69 8.55 7.38
C GLU A 104 -1.14 9.98 7.33
N PRO A 105 0.10 10.25 7.78
CA PRO A 105 0.68 11.58 7.73
C PRO A 105 0.69 12.20 6.33
N ILE A 106 0.98 11.40 5.28
CA ILE A 106 0.99 11.91 3.91
C ILE A 106 -0.41 11.89 3.30
N MET A 107 -1.23 10.89 3.60
CA MET A 107 -2.61 10.80 3.11
C MET A 107 -3.46 12.01 3.53
N PHE A 108 -3.33 12.43 4.79
CA PHE A 108 -4.05 13.58 5.33
C PHE A 108 -3.27 14.90 5.20
N GLY A 109 -1.94 14.87 5.32
CA GLY A 109 -1.10 16.06 5.21
C GLY A 109 -0.96 16.60 3.79
N ALA A 110 -0.94 15.74 2.77
CA ALA A 110 -0.92 16.14 1.36
C ALA A 110 -2.31 16.39 0.76
N PRO A 111 -3.33 16.52 1.60
CA PRO A 111 -4.69 15.98 1.40
C PRO A 111 -4.87 15.14 0.13
N ILE A 112 -4.46 13.87 0.17
CA ILE A 112 -4.77 12.89 -0.89
C ILE A 112 -6.21 12.41 -0.74
N VAL A 113 -6.63 12.21 0.51
CA VAL A 113 -8.00 11.88 0.87
C VAL A 113 -8.94 12.98 0.35
N LEU A 114 -9.99 12.56 -0.37
CA LEU A 114 -11.01 13.42 -0.99
C LEU A 114 -10.49 14.44 -2.02
N ASN A 115 -9.24 14.32 -2.47
CA ASN A 115 -8.67 15.16 -3.50
C ASN A 115 -8.56 14.40 -4.83
N PRO A 116 -9.45 14.64 -5.80
CA PRO A 116 -9.48 13.85 -7.04
C PRO A 116 -8.19 13.98 -7.86
N ILE A 117 -7.45 15.09 -7.75
CA ILE A 117 -6.20 15.29 -8.49
C ILE A 117 -5.10 14.38 -7.97
N LEU A 118 -4.96 14.27 -6.64
CA LEU A 118 -3.95 13.40 -6.01
C LEU A 118 -4.43 11.95 -5.87
N ALA A 119 -5.73 11.70 -5.87
CA ALA A 119 -6.30 10.36 -5.85
C ALA A 119 -5.98 9.58 -7.13
N ILE A 120 -5.95 10.22 -8.31
CA ILE A 120 -5.61 9.56 -9.58
C ILE A 120 -4.22 8.89 -9.54
N PRO A 121 -3.12 9.60 -9.26
CA PRO A 121 -1.80 8.97 -9.19
C PRO A 121 -1.67 8.02 -8.00
N PHE A 122 -2.44 8.21 -6.92
CA PHE A 122 -2.47 7.28 -5.78
C PHE A 122 -3.14 5.92 -6.11
N VAL A 123 -4.16 5.93 -6.97
CA VAL A 123 -4.91 4.72 -7.35
C VAL A 123 -4.24 3.99 -8.52
N VAL A 124 -3.66 4.72 -9.47
CA VAL A 124 -3.16 4.16 -10.74
C VAL A 124 -1.63 3.95 -10.74
N GLY A 125 -0.89 4.76 -9.99
CA GLY A 125 0.58 4.73 -9.93
C GLY A 125 1.09 3.67 -8.97
#